data_AF-A0A3N6F9N5-F1
#
_entry.id   AF-A0A3N6F9N5-F1
#
_cell.length_a   1.000
_cell.length_b   1.000
_cell.length_c   1.000
_cell.angle_alpha   90.00
_cell.angle_beta   90.00
_cell.angle_gamma   90.00
#
_symmetry.space_group_name_H-M   'P 1'
#
loop_
_entity.id
_entity.type
_entity.pdbx_description
1 polymer ?
#
loop_
_entity_poly.entity_id
_entity_poly.type
_entity_poly.pdbx_seq_one_letter_code
_entity_poly.pdbx_strand_id
1 'polypeptide(L)'
;MAWQNAGTSWGARGGRPPKHGGRLRNRAFPDSEAPIKRPALADHLTAHGLVLEMLAGPLPGIYDPTGPGKLLFAFFAAMAETERENIRESILEGLDTAAHKGKHGGRPPVITDDMLHTVLRRRAGDESVEQIQPDLIIPTGKRKGENPSVASIYRALAEHEAYPEAVEQAHADFTALQIGEVPGPRPATPDRASL
;
A
#
# COMPACT_ATOMS: atom_id res chain seq x y z
N MET A 1 9.32 -7.12 48.89
CA MET A 1 8.90 -5.85 48.25
C MET A 1 7.60 -6.12 47.52
N ALA A 2 6.59 -5.32 47.82
CA ALA A 2 5.19 -5.58 47.56
C ALA A 2 4.80 -5.40 46.08
N TRP A 3 3.98 -6.31 45.57
CA TRP A 3 2.97 -5.99 44.56
C TRP A 3 1.63 -6.48 45.10
N GLN A 4 0.83 -5.53 45.55
CA GLN A 4 -0.47 -5.70 46.16
C GLN A 4 -1.54 -5.42 45.08
N ASN A 5 -2.59 -6.23 45.10
CA ASN A 5 -3.72 -6.25 44.18
C ASN A 5 -4.40 -4.89 43.98
N ALA A 6 -4.87 -4.65 42.75
CA ALA A 6 -6.09 -3.89 42.51
C ALA A 6 -6.85 -4.54 41.35
N GLY A 7 -7.79 -5.42 41.67
CA GLY A 7 -8.82 -5.84 40.74
C GLY A 7 -9.86 -4.73 40.58
N THR A 8 -10.39 -4.53 39.39
CA THR A 8 -11.75 -4.01 39.25
C THR A 8 -12.41 -4.58 37.99
N SER A 9 -13.53 -5.24 38.25
CA SER A 9 -14.48 -5.85 37.35
C SER A 9 -15.01 -4.88 36.29
N TRP A 10 -15.09 -5.32 35.03
CA TRP A 10 -15.89 -4.64 34.01
C TRP A 10 -17.32 -5.19 34.02
N GLY A 11 -18.20 -4.49 34.72
CA GLY A 11 -19.64 -4.67 34.64
C GLY A 11 -20.21 -3.97 33.40
N ALA A 12 -21.05 -4.69 32.67
CA ALA A 12 -21.79 -4.18 31.53
C ALA A 12 -22.74 -3.04 31.93
N ARG A 13 -22.60 -1.88 31.29
CA ARG A 13 -23.69 -0.92 31.07
C ARG A 13 -23.45 -0.17 29.77
N GLY A 14 -24.45 -0.20 28.89
CA GLY A 14 -24.45 0.49 27.62
C GLY A 14 -24.27 2.00 27.79
N GLY A 15 -23.25 2.53 27.12
CA GLY A 15 -22.99 3.95 27.00
C GLY A 15 -22.21 4.17 25.71
N ARG A 16 -22.82 4.90 24.76
CA ARG A 16 -22.20 5.29 23.50
C ARG A 16 -21.00 6.21 23.84
N PRO A 17 -19.77 5.96 23.37
CA PRO A 17 -18.63 6.78 23.76
C PRO A 17 -18.79 8.22 23.25
N PRO A 18 -18.43 9.24 24.05
CA PRO A 18 -18.54 10.63 23.66
C PRO A 18 -17.57 10.95 22.52
N LYS A 19 -18.08 11.68 21.52
CA LYS A 19 -17.33 12.15 20.36
C LYS A 19 -16.74 13.50 20.73
N HIS A 20 -15.51 13.52 21.23
CA HIS A 20 -14.74 14.73 21.38
C HIS A 20 -13.44 14.58 20.60
N GLY A 21 -13.20 15.56 19.72
CA GLY A 21 -12.01 15.70 18.91
C GLY A 21 -10.76 15.79 19.78
N GLY A 22 -10.11 14.64 19.96
CA GLY A 22 -8.73 14.54 20.39
C GLY A 22 -7.86 14.47 19.15
N ARG A 23 -7.12 15.55 18.87
CA ARG A 23 -5.96 15.55 17.97
C ARG A 23 -5.09 14.34 18.37
N LEU A 24 -5.10 13.30 17.54
CA LEU A 24 -4.20 12.16 17.71
C LEU A 24 -2.79 12.72 17.60
N ARG A 25 -2.17 12.99 18.75
CA ARG A 25 -0.74 13.24 18.83
C ARG A 25 -0.10 12.03 18.16
N ASN A 26 0.66 12.27 17.10
CA ASN A 26 1.57 11.29 16.50
C ASN A 26 2.43 10.75 17.64
N ARG A 27 1.99 9.65 18.24
CA ARG A 27 2.84 8.80 19.04
C ARG A 27 3.73 8.17 17.99
N ALA A 28 4.95 8.70 17.85
CA ALA A 28 5.98 8.06 17.08
C ALA A 28 5.92 6.57 17.44
N PHE A 29 5.54 5.75 16.48
CA PHE A 29 5.79 4.32 16.59
C PHE A 29 7.30 4.22 16.77
N PRO A 30 7.79 3.61 17.86
CA PRO A 30 9.22 3.46 18.02
C PRO A 30 9.75 2.71 16.79
N ASP A 31 10.78 3.26 16.14
CA ASP A 31 11.48 2.71 14.97
C ASP A 31 12.24 1.39 15.28
N SER A 32 11.73 0.57 16.22
CA SER A 32 12.35 -0.68 16.67
C SER A 32 11.50 -1.92 16.40
N GLU A 33 10.46 -1.84 15.57
CA GLU A 33 9.93 -3.04 14.94
C GLU A 33 10.76 -3.28 13.69
N ALA A 34 11.85 -4.04 13.87
CA ALA A 34 12.36 -4.86 12.78
C ALA A 34 11.14 -5.46 12.07
N PRO A 35 11.06 -5.43 10.73
CA PRO A 35 9.92 -5.98 10.01
C PRO A 35 9.66 -7.35 10.61
N ILE A 36 8.38 -7.70 10.88
CA ILE A 36 7.99 -9.01 11.42
C ILE A 36 8.49 -10.06 10.42
N LYS A 37 9.77 -10.38 10.53
CA LYS A 37 10.46 -11.38 9.75
C LYS A 37 9.95 -12.64 10.38
N ARG A 38 9.12 -13.36 9.61
CA ARG A 38 8.83 -14.73 9.97
C ARG A 38 10.20 -15.40 10.15
N PRO A 39 10.44 -16.07 11.29
CA PRO A 39 11.68 -16.81 11.48
C PRO A 39 11.86 -17.77 10.29
N ALA A 40 13.11 -18.03 9.92
CA ALA A 40 13.41 -19.03 8.90
C ALA A 40 12.66 -20.33 9.21
N LEU A 41 12.23 -21.07 8.18
CA LEU A 41 11.34 -22.21 8.38
C LEU A 41 11.90 -23.21 9.41
N ALA A 42 13.22 -23.46 9.38
CA ALA A 42 13.90 -24.31 10.35
C ALA A 42 13.82 -23.77 11.80
N ASP A 43 13.99 -22.47 11.99
CA ASP A 43 13.89 -21.83 13.32
C ASP A 43 12.47 -21.91 13.86
N HIS A 44 11.47 -21.74 13.00
CA HIS A 44 10.06 -21.87 13.36
C HIS A 44 9.73 -23.30 13.83
N LEU A 45 10.14 -24.31 13.06
CA LEU A 45 9.91 -25.72 13.39
C LEU A 45 10.61 -26.11 14.70
N THR A 46 11.84 -25.61 14.91
CA THR A 46 12.60 -25.82 16.15
C THR A 46 11.90 -25.18 17.35
N ALA A 47 11.47 -23.92 17.22
CA ALA A 47 10.80 -23.19 18.31
C ALA A 47 9.48 -23.84 18.74
N HIS A 48 8.83 -24.57 17.83
CA HIS A 48 7.59 -25.29 18.09
C HIS A 48 7.79 -26.77 18.41
N GLY A 49 9.03 -27.27 18.49
CA GLY A 49 9.34 -28.66 18.83
C GLY A 49 8.77 -29.68 17.84
N LEU A 50 8.65 -29.30 16.57
CA LEU A 50 8.05 -30.15 15.53
C LEU A 50 9.09 -31.10 14.94
N VAL A 51 8.75 -32.38 14.93
CA VAL A 51 9.59 -33.48 14.45
C VAL A 51 9.13 -33.94 13.07
N LEU A 52 10.07 -34.38 12.23
CA LEU A 52 9.77 -34.93 10.91
C LEU A 52 9.80 -36.46 10.95
N GLU A 53 8.68 -37.11 10.62
CA GLU A 53 8.62 -38.56 10.42
C GLU A 53 8.51 -38.87 8.91
N MET A 54 9.50 -39.57 8.38
CA MET A 54 9.50 -40.06 6.99
C MET A 54 9.11 -41.53 6.97
N LEU A 55 7.90 -41.80 6.45
CA LEU A 55 7.31 -43.14 6.39
C LEU A 55 7.86 -44.00 5.24
N ALA A 56 8.41 -43.38 4.20
CA ALA A 56 8.92 -44.05 3.00
C ALA A 56 10.02 -43.22 2.31
N GLY A 57 10.75 -43.85 1.38
CA GLY A 57 11.84 -43.22 0.62
C GLY A 57 13.23 -43.66 1.08
N PRO A 58 14.30 -43.01 0.61
CA PRO A 58 15.69 -43.42 0.87
C PRO A 58 16.15 -43.14 2.31
N LEU A 59 15.40 -42.35 3.07
CA LEU A 59 15.75 -41.93 4.42
C LEU A 59 14.56 -42.13 5.40
N PRO A 60 14.01 -43.34 5.56
CA PRO A 60 12.91 -43.55 6.51
C PRO A 60 13.38 -43.31 7.94
N GLY A 61 12.51 -42.76 8.79
CA GLY A 61 12.81 -42.53 10.21
C GLY A 61 12.27 -41.22 10.75
N ILE A 62 12.63 -40.95 12.02
CA ILE A 62 12.18 -39.78 12.78
C ILE A 62 13.38 -38.84 12.96
N TYR A 63 13.20 -37.57 12.61
CA TYR A 63 14.25 -36.54 12.60
C TYR A 63 13.83 -35.37 13.47
N ASP A 64 14.64 -35.11 14.49
CA ASP A 64 14.49 -33.95 15.37
C ASP A 64 15.15 -32.72 14.71
N PRO A 65 14.51 -31.53 14.74
CA PRO A 65 15.12 -30.28 14.28
C PRO A 65 16.37 -29.88 15.08
N THR A 66 16.58 -30.50 16.24
CA THR A 66 17.78 -30.42 17.06
C THR A 66 18.66 -31.68 16.86
N GLY A 67 19.99 -31.52 16.93
CA GLY A 67 20.90 -32.66 16.76
C GLY A 67 21.05 -33.16 15.31
N PRO A 68 21.11 -34.48 15.05
CA PRO A 68 21.44 -35.03 13.72
C PRO A 68 20.47 -34.66 12.60
N GLY A 69 19.19 -34.41 12.91
CA GLY A 69 18.18 -34.03 11.91
C GLY A 69 18.27 -32.58 11.45
N LYS A 70 19.03 -31.72 12.16
CA LYS A 70 19.14 -30.28 11.88
C LYS A 70 19.52 -29.96 10.43
N LEU A 71 20.42 -30.75 9.83
CA LEU A 71 20.84 -30.54 8.44
C LEU A 71 19.70 -30.75 7.45
N LEU A 72 18.84 -31.74 7.70
CA LEU A 72 17.68 -32.04 6.86
C LEU A 72 16.65 -30.91 6.93
N PHE A 73 16.39 -30.39 8.13
CA PHE A 73 15.53 -29.22 8.31
C PHE A 73 16.11 -27.97 7.64
N ALA A 74 17.41 -27.73 7.76
CA ALA A 74 18.08 -26.60 7.09
C ALA A 74 17.99 -26.71 5.56
N PHE A 75 18.18 -27.92 5.01
CA PHE A 75 18.07 -28.15 3.57
C PHE A 75 16.65 -27.87 3.06
N PHE A 76 15.62 -28.45 3.69
CA PHE A 76 14.24 -28.20 3.27
C PHE A 76 13.79 -26.76 3.53
N ALA A 77 14.28 -26.11 4.59
CA ALA A 77 14.05 -24.70 4.82
C ALA A 77 14.63 -23.84 3.70
N ALA A 78 15.89 -24.08 3.31
CA ALA A 78 16.52 -23.38 2.19
C ALA A 78 15.74 -23.59 0.89
N MET A 79 15.35 -24.83 0.58
CA MET A 79 14.53 -25.14 -0.60
C MET A 79 13.17 -24.42 -0.58
N ALA A 80 12.49 -24.40 0.57
CA ALA A 80 11.21 -23.72 0.73
C ALA A 80 11.34 -22.19 0.61
N GLU A 81 12.43 -21.62 1.11
CA GLU A 81 12.74 -20.19 0.98
C GLU A 81 13.03 -19.81 -0.48
N THR A 82 13.79 -20.64 -1.19
CA THR A 82 14.03 -20.47 -2.64
C THR A 82 12.73 -20.51 -3.42
N GLU A 83 11.87 -21.50 -3.18
CA GLU A 83 10.59 -21.61 -3.89
C GLU A 83 9.65 -20.44 -3.58
N ARG A 84 9.63 -19.98 -2.32
CA ARG A 84 8.89 -18.78 -1.94
C ARG A 84 9.37 -17.55 -2.72
N GLU A 85 10.67 -17.39 -2.91
CA GLU A 85 11.20 -16.26 -3.67
C GLU A 85 10.90 -16.40 -5.17
N ASN A 86 11.03 -17.59 -5.75
CA ASN A 86 10.64 -17.86 -7.14
C ASN A 86 9.16 -17.47 -7.42
N ILE A 87 8.25 -17.85 -6.52
CA ILE A 87 6.83 -17.48 -6.62
C ILE A 87 6.67 -15.96 -6.54
N ARG A 88 7.40 -15.30 -5.65
CA ARG A 88 7.34 -13.84 -5.49
C ARG A 88 7.81 -13.12 -6.75
N GLU A 89 8.96 -13.51 -7.29
CA GLU A 89 9.52 -12.96 -8.53
C GLU A 89 8.53 -13.13 -9.68
N SER A 90 7.97 -14.34 -9.85
CA SER A 90 6.97 -14.63 -10.88
C SER A 90 5.71 -13.74 -10.75
N ILE A 91 5.26 -13.47 -9.52
CA ILE A 91 4.12 -12.57 -9.27
C ILE A 91 4.49 -11.13 -9.66
N LEU A 92 5.69 -10.67 -9.30
CA LEU A 92 6.14 -9.30 -9.63
C LEU A 92 6.26 -9.10 -11.14
N GLU A 93 6.85 -10.06 -11.86
CA GLU A 93 6.92 -10.06 -13.32
C GLU A 93 5.53 -10.05 -13.96
N GLY A 94 4.60 -10.85 -13.41
CA GLY A 94 3.21 -10.86 -13.86
C GLY A 94 2.49 -9.52 -13.64
N LEU A 95 2.73 -8.88 -12.48
CA LEU A 95 2.17 -7.55 -12.17
C LEU A 95 2.76 -6.47 -13.08
N ASP A 96 4.06 -6.50 -13.34
CA ASP A 96 4.74 -5.56 -14.24
C ASP A 96 4.23 -5.70 -15.68
N THR A 97 4.12 -6.94 -16.17
CA THR A 97 3.53 -7.24 -17.48
C THR A 97 2.08 -6.76 -17.58
N ALA A 98 1.30 -6.90 -16.50
CA ALA A 98 -0.08 -6.39 -16.46
C ALA A 98 -0.11 -4.85 -16.48
N ALA A 99 0.78 -4.19 -15.72
CA ALA A 99 0.92 -2.74 -15.70
C ALA A 99 1.31 -2.17 -17.07
N HIS A 100 2.25 -2.80 -17.79
CA HIS A 100 2.59 -2.44 -19.17
C HIS A 100 1.42 -2.57 -20.15
N LYS A 101 0.44 -3.45 -19.85
CA LYS A 101 -0.82 -3.57 -20.60
C LYS A 101 -1.92 -2.61 -20.09
N GLY A 102 -1.58 -1.64 -19.23
CA GLY A 102 -2.51 -0.68 -18.64
C GLY A 102 -3.40 -1.25 -17.54
N LYS A 103 -3.14 -2.47 -17.07
CA LYS A 103 -3.92 -3.12 -16.00
C LYS A 103 -3.22 -2.90 -14.67
N HIS A 104 -3.44 -1.72 -14.09
CA HIS A 104 -2.97 -1.42 -12.76
C HIS A 104 -3.93 -2.02 -11.72
N GLY A 105 -3.38 -2.73 -10.74
CA GLY A 105 -4.17 -3.27 -9.62
C GLY A 105 -4.67 -2.16 -8.67
N GLY A 106 -5.31 -2.57 -7.58
CA GLY A 106 -5.79 -1.65 -6.55
C GLY A 106 -7.29 -1.33 -6.66
N ARG A 107 -7.74 -0.41 -5.80
CA ARG A 107 -9.15 0.00 -5.76
C ARG A 107 -9.39 1.05 -6.85
N PRO A 108 -10.39 0.87 -7.73
CA PRO A 108 -10.74 1.90 -8.71
C PRO A 108 -11.01 3.26 -8.03
N PRO A 109 -10.54 4.37 -8.61
CA PRO A 109 -10.80 5.70 -8.07
C PRO A 109 -12.30 5.99 -8.08
N VAL A 110 -12.78 6.59 -6.99
CA VAL A 110 -14.20 6.96 -6.83
C VAL A 110 -14.49 8.27 -7.58
N ILE A 111 -13.53 9.20 -7.58
CA ILE A 111 -13.59 10.44 -8.35
C ILE A 111 -12.92 10.17 -9.69
N THR A 112 -13.67 10.28 -10.78
CA THR A 112 -13.11 10.22 -12.13
C THR A 112 -12.56 11.58 -12.55
N ASP A 113 -11.76 11.60 -13.60
CA ASP A 113 -11.21 12.83 -14.19
C ASP A 113 -12.32 13.80 -14.62
N ASP A 114 -13.37 13.32 -15.26
CA ASP A 114 -14.55 14.13 -15.63
C ASP A 114 -15.24 14.76 -14.42
N MET A 115 -15.35 14.02 -13.31
CA MET A 115 -15.91 14.54 -12.06
C MET A 115 -14.99 15.62 -11.49
N LEU A 116 -13.67 15.40 -11.50
CA LEU A 116 -12.67 16.36 -11.02
C LEU A 116 -12.72 17.66 -11.84
N HIS A 117 -12.72 17.57 -13.18
CA HIS A 117 -12.88 18.71 -14.06
C HIS A 117 -14.18 19.48 -13.80
N THR A 118 -15.28 18.76 -13.57
CA THR A 118 -16.57 19.37 -13.22
C THR A 118 -16.49 20.15 -11.91
N VAL A 119 -15.85 19.57 -10.89
CA VAL A 119 -15.64 20.23 -9.59
C VAL A 119 -14.77 21.47 -9.74
N LEU A 120 -13.63 21.36 -10.43
CA LEU A 120 -12.71 22.48 -10.64
C LEU A 120 -13.38 23.65 -11.36
N ARG A 121 -14.12 23.37 -12.44
CA ARG A 121 -14.86 24.37 -13.20
C ARG A 121 -15.91 25.09 -12.35
N ARG A 122 -16.70 24.34 -11.56
CA ARG A 122 -17.76 24.93 -10.73
C ARG A 122 -17.19 25.71 -9.54
N ARG A 123 -16.09 25.23 -8.95
CA ARG A 123 -15.40 25.95 -7.89
C ARG A 123 -14.80 27.28 -8.36
N ALA A 124 -14.36 27.36 -9.62
CA ALA A 124 -13.94 28.63 -10.23
C ALA A 124 -15.10 29.64 -10.39
N GLY A 125 -16.35 29.17 -10.33
CA GLY A 125 -17.56 30.00 -10.26
C GLY A 125 -18.07 30.21 -8.83
N ASP A 126 -17.22 30.06 -7.81
CA ASP A 126 -17.52 30.24 -6.38
C ASP A 126 -18.53 29.25 -5.76
N GLU A 127 -18.80 28.11 -6.41
CA GLU A 127 -19.60 27.03 -5.81
C GLU A 127 -18.80 26.23 -4.76
N SER A 128 -19.44 25.90 -3.62
CA SER A 128 -18.85 25.05 -2.58
C SER A 128 -18.91 23.56 -2.94
N VAL A 129 -18.02 22.76 -2.35
CA VAL A 129 -17.95 21.31 -2.61
C VAL A 129 -19.25 20.61 -2.17
N GLU A 130 -19.89 21.10 -1.12
CA GLU A 130 -21.18 20.61 -0.61
C GLU A 130 -22.33 20.85 -1.61
N GLN A 131 -22.27 21.95 -2.37
CA GLN A 131 -23.26 22.25 -3.41
C GLN A 131 -23.03 21.42 -4.68
N ILE A 132 -21.77 21.08 -4.98
CA ILE A 132 -21.41 20.32 -6.18
C ILE A 132 -21.65 18.81 -5.99
N GLN A 133 -21.40 18.29 -4.79
CA GLN A 133 -21.43 16.84 -4.50
C GLN A 133 -22.72 16.10 -4.89
N PRO A 134 -23.93 16.66 -4.71
CA PRO A 134 -25.19 16.01 -5.10
C PRO A 134 -25.31 15.74 -6.61
N ASP A 135 -24.60 16.51 -7.44
CA ASP A 135 -24.65 16.38 -8.89
C ASP A 135 -23.63 15.36 -9.43
N LEU A 136 -22.72 14.89 -8.57
CA LEU A 136 -21.70 13.93 -8.94
C LEU A 136 -22.17 12.49 -8.66
N ILE A 137 -22.04 11.62 -9.66
CA ILE A 137 -22.44 10.21 -9.57
C ILE A 137 -21.24 9.30 -9.81
N ILE A 138 -21.03 8.34 -8.91
CA ILE A 138 -19.98 7.34 -9.05
C ILE A 138 -20.34 6.36 -10.19
N PRO A 139 -19.51 6.21 -11.23
CA PRO A 139 -19.87 5.42 -12.42
C PRO A 139 -19.63 3.91 -12.26
N THR A 140 -18.73 3.48 -11.37
CA THR A 140 -18.29 2.09 -11.27
C THR A 140 -18.12 1.62 -9.82
N GLY A 141 -17.98 0.30 -9.64
CA GLY A 141 -17.72 -0.31 -8.35
C GLY A 141 -18.95 -0.44 -7.43
N LYS A 142 -18.68 -0.78 -6.17
CA LYS A 142 -19.73 -1.14 -5.18
C LYS A 142 -20.74 -0.01 -4.90
N ARG A 143 -20.31 1.25 -5.01
CA ARG A 143 -21.14 2.44 -4.73
C ARG A 143 -21.63 3.13 -6.01
N LYS A 144 -21.68 2.40 -7.13
CA LYS A 144 -22.16 2.92 -8.40
C LYS A 144 -23.57 3.51 -8.23
N GLY A 145 -23.78 4.71 -8.77
CA GLY A 145 -25.05 5.43 -8.67
C GLY A 145 -25.22 6.28 -7.40
N GLU A 146 -24.32 6.15 -6.43
CA GLU A 146 -24.31 7.02 -5.25
C GLU A 146 -23.42 8.25 -5.47
N ASN A 147 -23.61 9.27 -4.63
CA ASN A 147 -22.74 10.43 -4.60
C ASN A 147 -21.40 10.12 -3.89
N PRO A 148 -20.28 10.68 -4.38
CA PRO A 148 -19.00 10.57 -3.69
C PRO A 148 -19.06 11.27 -2.33
N SER A 149 -18.23 10.84 -1.38
CA SER A 149 -18.10 11.57 -0.12
C SER A 149 -17.37 12.89 -0.35
N VAL A 150 -17.76 13.92 0.41
CA VAL A 150 -17.10 15.24 0.40
C VAL A 150 -15.59 15.11 0.65
N ALA A 151 -15.18 14.22 1.56
CA ALA A 151 -13.76 13.92 1.82
C ALA A 151 -13.03 13.31 0.60
N SER A 152 -13.71 12.52 -0.23
CA SER A 152 -13.12 11.97 -1.45
C SER A 152 -12.90 13.06 -2.50
N ILE A 153 -13.81 14.04 -2.58
CA ILE A 153 -13.66 15.19 -3.48
C ILE A 153 -12.49 16.06 -3.01
N TYR A 154 -12.41 16.38 -1.71
CA TYR A 154 -11.28 17.15 -1.18
C TYR A 154 -9.93 16.45 -1.34
N ARG A 155 -9.87 15.12 -1.21
CA ARG A 155 -8.64 14.38 -1.50
C ARG A 155 -8.24 14.50 -2.97
N ALA A 156 -9.17 14.33 -3.89
CA ALA A 156 -8.90 14.47 -5.32
C ALA A 156 -8.47 15.91 -5.69
N LEU A 157 -9.08 16.92 -5.08
CA LEU A 157 -8.67 18.32 -5.25
C LEU A 157 -7.26 18.56 -4.71
N ALA A 158 -6.94 18.06 -3.51
CA ALA A 158 -5.60 18.20 -2.93
C ALA A 158 -4.53 17.48 -3.75
N GLU A 159 -4.84 16.30 -4.29
CA GLU A 159 -3.94 15.56 -5.19
C GLU A 159 -3.67 16.34 -6.50
N HIS A 160 -4.67 17.06 -7.02
CA HIS A 160 -4.50 17.92 -8.19
C HIS A 160 -3.76 19.23 -7.87
N GLU A 161 -4.04 19.87 -6.73
CA GLU A 161 -3.36 21.09 -6.28
C GLU A 161 -1.89 20.83 -5.89
N ALA A 162 -1.54 19.61 -5.46
CA ALA A 162 -0.18 19.23 -5.05
C ALA A 162 0.81 19.03 -6.21
N TYR A 163 0.34 18.94 -7.46
CA TYR A 163 1.19 18.84 -8.66
C TYR A 163 0.85 19.94 -9.69
N PRO A 164 1.02 21.23 -9.37
CA PRO A 164 0.74 22.32 -10.29
C PRO A 164 1.68 22.29 -11.51
N GLU A 165 2.94 21.88 -11.29
CA GLU A 165 3.99 21.89 -12.31
C GLU A 165 3.70 20.91 -13.46
N ALA A 166 3.15 19.72 -13.19
CA ALA A 166 2.87 18.73 -14.23
C ALA A 166 1.70 19.13 -15.15
N VAL A 167 0.71 19.83 -14.59
CA VAL A 167 -0.46 20.34 -15.35
C VAL A 167 -0.08 21.57 -16.16
N GLU A 168 0.74 22.47 -15.60
CA GLU A 168 1.31 23.59 -16.35
C GLU A 168 2.24 23.11 -17.47
N GLN A 169 3.07 22.09 -17.22
CA GLN A 169 3.93 21.49 -18.25
C GLN A 169 3.10 20.83 -19.35
N ALA A 170 2.05 20.07 -19.01
CA ALA A 170 1.17 19.44 -19.99
C ALA A 170 0.39 20.48 -20.82
N HIS A 171 -0.04 21.57 -20.20
CA HIS A 171 -0.70 22.68 -20.88
C HIS A 171 0.28 23.44 -21.79
N ALA A 172 1.51 23.66 -21.35
CA ALA A 172 2.58 24.26 -22.15
C ALA A 172 2.97 23.37 -23.35
N ASP A 173 3.12 22.07 -23.14
CA ASP A 173 3.44 21.09 -24.19
C ASP A 173 2.30 20.99 -25.21
N PHE A 174 1.05 20.97 -24.75
CA PHE A 174 -0.12 20.99 -25.63
C PHE A 174 -0.22 22.29 -26.44
N THR A 175 0.09 23.43 -25.81
CA THR A 175 0.12 24.75 -26.48
C THR A 175 1.25 24.80 -27.52
N ALA A 176 2.43 24.25 -27.23
CA ALA A 176 3.55 24.17 -28.17
C ALA A 176 3.22 23.30 -29.40
N LEU A 177 2.51 22.18 -29.20
CA LEU A 177 2.05 21.32 -30.30
C LEU A 177 0.99 21.98 -31.19
N GLN A 178 0.14 22.86 -30.64
CA GLN A 178 -0.82 23.62 -31.44
C GLN A 178 -0.17 24.76 -32.24
N ILE A 179 0.95 25.31 -31.77
CA ILE A 179 1.65 26.42 -32.43
C ILE A 179 2.63 25.94 -33.51
N GLY A 180 2.89 24.63 -33.63
CA GLY A 180 3.74 24.07 -34.68
C GLY A 180 5.24 24.30 -34.46
N GLU A 181 5.67 24.58 -33.24
CA GLU A 181 7.07 24.74 -32.88
C GLU A 181 7.55 23.49 -32.14
N VAL A 182 8.41 22.70 -32.80
CA VAL A 182 9.02 21.49 -32.24
C VAL A 182 9.90 21.88 -31.05
N PRO A 183 9.72 21.31 -29.84
CA PRO A 183 10.58 21.62 -28.71
C PRO A 183 12.01 21.15 -29.01
N GLY A 184 12.96 22.08 -28.98
CA GLY A 184 14.39 21.78 -29.13
C GLY A 184 14.90 20.84 -28.03
N PRO A 185 15.94 20.04 -28.31
CA PRO A 185 16.46 19.06 -27.36
C PRO A 185 16.92 19.75 -26.08
N ARG A 186 16.56 19.16 -24.92
CA ARG A 186 17.02 19.59 -23.60
C ARG A 186 18.56 19.69 -23.61
N PRO A 187 19.15 20.85 -23.25
CA PRO A 187 20.60 20.93 -23.14
C PRO A 187 21.07 19.97 -22.05
N ALA A 188 22.03 19.12 -22.40
CA ALA A 188 22.64 18.19 -21.46
C ALA A 188 23.24 18.95 -20.28
N THR A 189 22.90 18.51 -19.06
CA THR A 189 23.53 18.99 -17.82
C THR A 189 25.03 18.73 -17.93
N PRO A 190 25.90 19.75 -17.90
CA PRO A 190 27.34 19.52 -18.01
C PRO A 190 27.83 18.76 -16.78
N ASP A 191 28.58 17.69 -17.06
CA ASP A 191 29.19 16.81 -16.06
C ASP A 191 30.17 17.61 -15.18
N ARG A 192 29.95 17.59 -13.85
CA ARG A 192 30.79 18.26 -12.85
C ARG A 192 32.01 17.40 -12.49
N ALA A 193 32.69 16.85 -13.50
CA ALA A 193 33.89 16.05 -13.33
C ALA A 193 35.01 16.55 -14.25
N SER A 194 35.45 17.79 -14.03
CA SER A 194 36.72 18.34 -14.55
C SER A 194 37.06 19.62 -13.79
N LEU A 195 37.58 19.48 -12.56
CA LEU A 195 38.52 20.39 -11.89
C LEU A 195 39.21 19.62 -10.75
#